data_AF-A0A222ERS4-F1
#
_entry.id   AF-A0A222ERS4-F1
#
_cell.length_a   1.000
_cell.length_b   1.000
_cell.length_c   1.000
_cell.angle_alpha   90.00
_cell.angle_beta   90.00
_cell.angle_gamma   90.00
#
_symmetry.space_group_name_H-M   'P 1'
#
loop_
_entity.id
_entity.type
_entity.pdbx_description
1 polymer ?
#
loop_
_entity_poly.entity_id
_entity_poly.type
_entity_poly.pdbx_seq_one_letter_code
_entity_poly.pdbx_strand_id
1 'polypeptide(L)'
;MAQDDPPEDPDKSTEWAELRTDLAEDRNIMALERTFAGWMRTAFAAIGIGLGFKAVFGAFDPPWLAKAIATMFILAGGWLAITAQRRACHTMDKLDAHQFEAVSTPNFRVLAYAVAAGSVILTAGLWILNNGNLAD
;
A
#
# COMPACT_ATOMS: atom_id res chain seq x y z
N MET A 1 0.00 23.38 -54.29
CA MET A 1 0.32 22.96 -52.91
C MET A 1 -0.65 21.83 -52.60
N ALA A 2 -0.29 20.59 -52.94
CA ALA A 2 -1.11 19.43 -52.60
C ALA A 2 -0.90 19.18 -51.11
N GLN A 3 -2.00 19.19 -50.36
CA GLN A 3 -2.02 18.85 -48.96
C GLN A 3 -2.20 17.33 -48.94
N ASP A 4 -1.10 16.62 -48.73
CA ASP A 4 -1.13 15.17 -48.53
C ASP A 4 -1.79 14.92 -47.18
N ASP A 5 -3.05 14.50 -47.20
CA ASP A 5 -3.71 13.91 -46.05
C ASP A 5 -2.93 12.63 -45.66
N PRO A 6 -2.69 12.38 -44.36
CA PRO A 6 -1.97 11.18 -43.93
C PRO A 6 -2.77 9.93 -44.32
N PRO A 7 -2.10 8.82 -44.71
CA PRO A 7 -2.79 7.59 -45.06
C PRO A 7 -3.62 7.06 -43.87
N GLU A 8 -4.87 6.66 -44.14
CA GLU A 8 -5.88 6.18 -43.19
C GLU A 8 -5.58 4.82 -42.53
N ASP A 9 -4.46 4.18 -42.87
CA ASP A 9 -4.09 2.84 -42.36
C ASP A 9 -2.82 2.98 -41.51
N PRO A 10 -2.86 2.72 -40.18
CA PRO A 10 -1.66 2.80 -39.37
C PRO A 10 -0.60 1.87 -39.95
N ASP A 11 0.56 2.41 -40.29
CA ASP A 11 1.68 1.61 -40.75
C ASP A 11 1.92 0.49 -39.72
N LYS A 12 2.07 -0.76 -40.16
CA LYS A 12 2.33 -1.90 -39.27
C LYS A 12 3.47 -1.59 -38.30
N SER A 13 4.45 -0.80 -38.74
CA SER A 13 5.55 -0.34 -37.89
C SER A 13 5.10 0.44 -36.64
N THR A 14 4.05 1.27 -36.76
CA THR A 14 3.44 2.05 -35.68
C THR A 14 2.67 1.14 -34.73
N GLU A 15 1.86 0.20 -35.24
CA GLU A 15 1.13 -0.78 -34.40
C GLU A 15 2.09 -1.64 -33.57
N TRP A 16 3.19 -2.11 -34.18
CA TRP A 16 4.22 -2.85 -33.45
C TRP A 16 4.98 -2.01 -32.43
N ALA A 17 5.08 -0.69 -32.63
CA ALA A 17 5.71 0.22 -31.68
C ALA A 17 4.81 0.49 -30.46
N GLU A 18 3.51 0.65 -30.68
CA GLU A 18 2.49 0.78 -29.62
C GLU A 18 2.42 -0.49 -28.77
N LEU A 19 2.29 -1.67 -29.39
CA LEU A 19 2.26 -2.96 -28.67
C LEU A 19 3.50 -3.18 -27.78
N ARG A 20 4.68 -2.71 -28.20
CA ARG A 20 5.90 -2.79 -27.39
C ARG A 20 5.87 -1.86 -26.19
N THR A 21 5.21 -0.72 -26.33
CA THR A 21 5.03 0.28 -25.28
C THR A 21 4.06 -0.26 -24.24
N ASP A 22 2.93 -0.81 -24.66
CA ASP A 22 1.93 -1.42 -23.78
C ASP A 22 2.53 -2.59 -22.99
N LEU A 23 3.25 -3.48 -23.67
CA LEU A 23 3.90 -4.62 -23.02
C LEU A 23 5.01 -4.17 -22.04
N ALA A 24 5.64 -3.02 -22.27
CA ALA A 24 6.61 -2.45 -21.35
C ALA A 24 5.92 -1.82 -20.12
N GLU A 25 4.76 -1.20 -20.30
CA GLU A 25 3.93 -0.64 -19.22
C GLU A 25 3.41 -1.73 -18.29
N ASP A 26 2.84 -2.82 -18.84
CA ASP A 26 2.36 -3.96 -18.06
C ASP A 26 3.44 -4.54 -17.14
N ARG A 27 4.69 -4.60 -17.62
CA ARG A 27 5.84 -5.07 -16.83
C ARG A 27 6.18 -4.11 -15.69
N ASN A 28 6.08 -2.80 -15.92
CA ASN A 28 6.28 -1.80 -14.89
C ASN A 28 5.18 -1.86 -13.82
N ILE A 29 3.93 -2.09 -14.22
CA ILE A 29 2.79 -2.27 -13.30
C ILE A 29 3.01 -3.50 -12.43
N MET A 30 3.31 -4.66 -13.03
CA MET A 30 3.56 -5.91 -12.29
C MET A 30 4.75 -5.77 -11.33
N ALA A 31 5.80 -5.05 -11.73
CA ALA A 31 6.93 -4.75 -10.86
C ALA A 31 6.50 -3.86 -9.68
N LEU A 32 5.66 -2.84 -9.91
CA LEU A 32 5.14 -2.00 -8.85
C LEU A 32 4.29 -2.79 -7.87
N GLU A 33 3.36 -3.62 -8.34
CA GLU A 33 2.52 -4.48 -7.50
C GLU A 33 3.37 -5.35 -6.56
N ARG A 34 4.43 -5.95 -7.09
CA ARG A 34 5.38 -6.74 -6.29
C ARG A 34 6.06 -5.89 -5.22
N THR A 35 6.49 -4.68 -5.56
CA THR A 35 7.07 -3.78 -4.56
C THR A 35 6.04 -3.42 -3.50
N PHE A 36 4.82 -3.02 -3.88
CA PHE A 36 3.75 -2.70 -2.93
C PHE A 36 3.44 -3.88 -2.00
N ALA A 37 3.29 -5.10 -2.53
CA ALA A 37 3.09 -6.30 -1.73
C ALA A 37 4.26 -6.57 -0.77
N GLY A 38 5.49 -6.26 -1.20
CA GLY A 38 6.68 -6.31 -0.34
C GLY A 38 6.60 -5.35 0.84
N TRP A 39 6.16 -4.12 0.63
CA TRP A 39 5.97 -3.14 1.67
C TRP A 39 4.79 -3.47 2.59
N MET A 40 3.71 -4.04 2.06
CA MET A 40 2.60 -4.51 2.89
C MET A 40 3.04 -5.63 3.84
N ARG A 41 3.91 -6.54 3.39
CA ARG A 41 4.48 -7.58 4.24
C ARG A 41 5.26 -7.01 5.42
N THR A 42 6.08 -5.99 5.20
CA THR A 42 6.85 -5.37 6.29
C THR A 42 5.94 -4.58 7.24
N ALA A 43 4.91 -3.92 6.72
CA ALA A 43 3.89 -3.25 7.53
C ALA A 43 3.15 -4.24 8.46
N PHE A 44 2.65 -5.36 7.93
CA PHE A 44 1.99 -6.39 8.73
C PHE A 44 2.92 -7.04 9.74
N ALA A 45 4.18 -7.30 9.37
CA ALA A 45 5.18 -7.82 10.30
C ALA A 45 5.41 -6.85 11.47
N ALA A 46 5.54 -5.55 11.22
CA ALA A 46 5.69 -4.54 12.27
C ALA A 46 4.47 -4.51 13.21
N ILE A 47 3.25 -4.54 12.67
CA ILE A 47 2.01 -4.59 13.47
C ILE A 47 1.96 -5.88 14.32
N GLY A 48 2.30 -7.02 13.72
CA GLY A 48 2.35 -8.31 14.39
C GLY A 48 3.38 -8.34 15.53
N ILE A 49 4.56 -7.76 15.32
CA ILE A 49 5.57 -7.57 16.37
C ILE A 49 4.99 -6.74 17.51
N GLY A 50 4.35 -5.60 17.22
CA GLY A 50 3.73 -4.77 18.26
C GLY A 50 2.68 -5.51 19.09
N LEU A 51 1.84 -6.32 18.44
CA LEU A 51 0.89 -7.21 19.13
C LEU A 51 1.58 -8.29 19.96
N GLY A 52 2.65 -8.91 19.43
CA GLY A 52 3.46 -9.89 20.12
C GLY A 52 4.12 -9.33 21.39
N PHE A 53 4.65 -8.11 21.34
CA PHE A 53 5.19 -7.42 22.51
C PHE A 53 4.13 -7.22 23.59
N LYS A 54 2.89 -6.84 23.24
CA LYS A 54 1.79 -6.74 24.20
C LYS A 54 1.48 -8.10 24.83
N ALA A 55 1.45 -9.18 24.04
CA ALA A 55 1.12 -10.51 24.52
C ALA A 55 2.20 -11.08 25.46
N VAL A 56 3.48 -10.90 25.12
CA VAL A 56 4.61 -11.42 25.90
C VAL A 56 4.89 -10.57 27.14
N PHE A 57 4.72 -9.25 27.04
CA PHE A 57 5.15 -8.32 28.08
C PHE A 57 3.98 -7.62 28.79
N GLY A 58 2.76 -8.13 28.66
CA GLY A 58 1.57 -7.55 29.30
C GLY A 58 1.62 -7.46 30.83
N ALA A 59 2.51 -8.22 31.47
CA ALA A 59 2.74 -8.24 32.91
C ALA A 59 4.02 -7.51 33.36
N PHE A 60 4.71 -6.77 32.46
CA PHE A 60 5.87 -5.98 32.85
C PHE A 60 5.49 -4.86 33.82
N ASP A 61 6.35 -4.61 34.79
CA ASP A 61 6.26 -3.46 35.70
C ASP A 61 7.34 -2.44 35.28
N PRO A 62 7.01 -1.25 34.75
CA PRO A 62 5.67 -0.63 34.65
C PRO A 62 4.84 -1.12 33.44
N PRO A 63 3.52 -1.31 33.59
CA PRO A 63 2.64 -1.90 32.55
C PRO A 63 2.45 -1.01 31.32
N TRP A 64 2.78 0.28 31.41
CA TRP A 64 2.67 1.22 30.28
C TRP A 64 3.82 1.08 29.27
N LEU A 65 4.97 0.50 29.66
CA LEU A 65 6.14 0.41 28.78
C LEU A 65 5.92 -0.56 27.62
N ALA A 66 5.38 -1.75 27.91
CA ALA A 66 5.03 -2.73 26.88
C ALA A 66 3.98 -2.16 25.90
N LYS A 67 3.06 -1.33 26.40
CA LYS A 67 2.06 -0.63 25.58
C LYS A 67 2.70 0.40 24.67
N ALA A 68 3.60 1.24 25.19
CA ALA A 68 4.30 2.25 24.41
C ALA A 68 5.06 1.62 23.23
N ILE A 69 5.80 0.54 23.48
CA ILE A 69 6.55 -0.19 22.45
C ILE A 69 5.58 -0.81 21.42
N ALA A 70 4.51 -1.48 21.88
CA ALA A 70 3.49 -2.05 21.00
C ALA A 70 2.86 -0.98 20.08
N THR A 71 2.51 0.18 20.64
CA THR A 71 1.88 1.28 19.90
C THR A 71 2.84 1.88 18.86
N MET A 72 4.13 1.99 19.18
CA MET A 72 5.15 2.45 18.24
C MET A 72 5.23 1.54 17.01
N PHE A 73 5.30 0.22 17.22
CA PHE A 73 5.38 -0.76 16.13
C PHE A 73 4.10 -0.82 15.29
N ILE A 74 2.93 -0.74 15.93
CA ILE A 74 1.63 -0.72 15.26
C ILE A 74 1.48 0.54 14.39
N LEU A 75 1.84 1.72 14.92
CA LEU A 75 1.80 2.98 14.17
C LEU A 75 2.85 3.01 13.05
N ALA A 76 4.06 2.50 13.29
CA ALA A 76 5.10 2.39 12.27
C ALA A 76 4.64 1.50 11.10
N GLY A 77 3.95 0.39 11.36
CA GLY A 77 3.35 -0.45 10.31
C GLY A 77 2.26 0.27 9.53
N GLY A 78 1.37 1.01 10.21
CA GLY A 78 0.37 1.86 9.56
C GLY A 78 0.99 2.95 8.68
N TRP A 79 2.05 3.60 9.17
CA TRP A 79 2.82 4.59 8.41
C TRP A 79 3.47 3.97 7.18
N LEU A 80 4.12 2.81 7.32
CA LEU A 80 4.73 2.09 6.20
C LEU A 80 3.70 1.78 5.10
N ALA A 81 2.50 1.33 5.46
CA ALA A 81 1.42 1.07 4.51
C ALA A 81 1.01 2.35 3.74
N ILE A 82 0.87 3.49 4.43
CA ILE A 82 0.54 4.78 3.79
C ILE A 82 1.68 5.23 2.85
N THR A 83 2.94 5.14 3.27
CA THR A 83 4.07 5.53 2.43
C THR A 83 4.20 4.66 1.18
N ALA A 84 3.95 3.36 1.29
CA ALA A 84 3.92 2.44 0.17
C ALA A 84 2.83 2.80 -0.84
N GLN A 85 1.62 3.12 -0.35
CA GLN A 85 0.51 3.54 -1.19
C GLN A 85 0.78 4.86 -1.91
N ARG A 86 1.31 5.87 -1.21
CA ARG A 86 1.65 7.16 -1.84
C ARG A 86 2.67 6.98 -2.95
N ARG A 87 3.69 6.15 -2.71
CA ARG A 87 4.72 5.82 -3.71
C ARG A 87 4.14 5.06 -4.91
N ALA A 88 3.23 4.12 -4.65
CA ALA A 88 2.55 3.37 -5.70
C ALA A 88 1.67 4.28 -6.57
N CYS A 89 0.80 5.09 -5.97
CA CYS A 89 -0.05 6.02 -6.70
C CYS A 89 0.76 7.05 -7.50
N HIS A 90 1.79 7.67 -6.92
CA HIS A 90 2.62 8.63 -7.64
C HIS A 90 3.37 8.02 -8.84
N THR A 91 3.69 6.72 -8.78
CA THR A 91 4.34 6.02 -9.91
C THR A 91 3.31 5.67 -10.98
N MET A 92 2.09 5.30 -10.57
CA MET A 92 1.00 4.97 -11.48
C MET A 92 0.47 6.21 -12.21
N ASP A 93 0.30 7.34 -11.52
CA ASP A 93 -0.09 8.63 -12.11
C ASP A 93 0.88 9.10 -13.23
N LYS A 94 2.10 8.55 -13.30
CA LYS A 94 3.08 8.85 -14.37
C LYS A 94 3.04 7.89 -15.55
N LEU A 95 2.47 6.70 -15.37
CA LEU A 95 2.24 5.72 -16.44
C LEU A 95 0.91 6.03 -17.16
N ASP A 96 -0.02 6.68 -16.46
CA ASP A 96 -1.42 6.93 -16.85
C ASP A 96 -1.62 8.09 -17.86
N ALA A 97 -1.09 7.97 -19.08
CA ALA A 97 -1.28 8.98 -20.13
C ALA A 97 -1.80 8.48 -21.49
N HIS A 98 -1.89 7.17 -21.75
CA HIS A 98 -2.19 6.70 -23.11
C HIS A 98 -3.09 5.47 -23.26
N GLN A 99 -4.17 5.41 -22.48
CA GLN A 99 -5.23 4.38 -22.58
C GLN A 99 -4.95 3.12 -21.79
N PHE A 100 -5.70 2.94 -20.71
CA PHE A 100 -6.01 1.60 -20.24
C PHE A 100 -7.50 1.51 -19.91
N GLU A 101 -8.20 0.66 -20.66
CA GLU A 101 -9.47 0.07 -20.24
C GLU A 101 -9.24 -0.69 -18.93
N ALA A 102 -9.70 -0.08 -17.85
CA ALA A 102 -10.17 -0.65 -16.59
C ALA A 102 -9.88 -2.15 -16.31
N VAL A 103 -8.62 -2.58 -16.27
CA VAL A 103 -8.23 -3.70 -15.41
C VAL A 103 -8.20 -3.14 -14.00
N SER A 104 -9.33 -3.30 -13.30
CA SER A 104 -9.58 -2.94 -11.90
C SER A 104 -8.29 -2.83 -11.09
N THR A 105 -7.77 -1.61 -10.97
CA THR A 105 -6.60 -1.33 -10.14
C THR A 105 -6.87 -1.92 -8.76
N PRO A 106 -6.01 -2.81 -8.23
CA PRO A 106 -6.10 -3.22 -6.84
C PRO A 106 -6.14 -1.92 -6.06
N ASN A 107 -7.19 -1.69 -5.28
CA ASN A 107 -7.46 -0.37 -4.73
C ASN A 107 -6.45 -0.10 -3.59
N PHE A 108 -5.20 0.21 -3.95
CA PHE A 108 -4.03 0.33 -3.08
C PHE A 108 -4.31 1.32 -1.94
N ARG A 109 -5.13 2.34 -2.24
CA ARG A 109 -5.71 3.29 -1.29
C ARG A 109 -6.56 2.59 -0.24
N VAL A 110 -7.56 1.80 -0.64
CA VAL A 110 -8.44 1.08 0.28
C VAL A 110 -7.66 0.13 1.17
N LEU A 111 -6.70 -0.63 0.63
CA LEU A 111 -5.91 -1.56 1.43
C LEU A 111 -5.02 -0.83 2.45
N ALA A 112 -4.32 0.23 2.03
CA ALA A 112 -3.49 1.00 2.95
C ALA A 112 -4.31 1.73 4.02
N TYR A 113 -5.47 2.30 3.66
CA TYR A 113 -6.37 2.90 4.63
C TYR A 113 -6.98 1.88 5.58
N ALA A 114 -7.32 0.67 5.12
CA ALA A 114 -7.79 -0.40 5.99
C ALA A 114 -6.73 -0.80 7.02
N VAL A 115 -5.46 -0.93 6.60
CA VAL A 115 -4.35 -1.23 7.52
C VAL A 115 -4.07 -0.07 8.48
N ALA A 116 -4.09 1.17 8.01
CA ALA A 116 -3.92 2.35 8.86
C ALA A 116 -5.07 2.48 9.88
N ALA A 117 -6.32 2.31 9.45
CA ALA A 117 -7.48 2.31 10.33
C ALA A 117 -7.40 1.17 11.36
N GLY A 118 -7.03 -0.03 10.93
CA GLY A 118 -6.79 -1.17 11.83
C GLY A 118 -5.70 -0.88 12.87
N SER A 119 -4.59 -0.25 12.47
CA SER A 119 -3.52 0.18 13.37
C SER A 119 -4.01 1.17 14.43
N VAL A 120 -4.82 2.16 14.03
CA VAL A 120 -5.43 3.13 14.95
C VAL A 120 -6.41 2.46 15.90
N ILE A 121 -7.29 1.58 15.40
CA ILE A 121 -8.26 0.83 16.21
C ILE A 121 -7.56 -0.07 17.23
N LEU A 122 -6.51 -0.79 16.81
CA LEU A 122 -5.70 -1.64 17.71
C LEU A 122 -5.01 -0.81 18.79
N THR A 123 -4.47 0.35 18.42
CA THR A 123 -3.87 1.30 19.37
C THR A 123 -4.92 1.78 20.36
N ALA A 124 -6.08 2.25 19.90
CA ALA A 124 -7.17 2.71 20.76
C ALA A 124 -7.67 1.59 21.69
N GLY A 125 -7.90 0.39 21.17
CA GLY A 125 -8.31 -0.77 21.97
C GLY A 125 -7.26 -1.13 23.04
N LEU A 126 -5.98 -1.03 22.73
CA LEU A 126 -4.89 -1.32 23.68
C LEU A 126 -4.87 -0.34 24.87
N TRP A 127 -5.21 0.93 24.65
CA TRP A 127 -5.31 1.94 25.70
C TRP A 127 -6.67 1.90 26.42
N ILE A 128 -7.78 1.72 25.72
CA ILE A 128 -9.15 1.70 26.28
C ILE A 128 -9.38 0.45 27.14
N LEU A 129 -9.04 -0.75 26.64
CA LEU A 129 -9.20 -1.98 27.44
C LEU A 129 -8.30 -2.03 28.67
N ASN A 130 -7.23 -1.23 28.71
CA ASN A 130 -6.36 -1.16 29.87
C ASN A 130 -6.79 -0.11 30.89
N ASN A 131 -7.35 1.01 30.44
CA ASN A 131 -7.74 2.11 31.32
C ASN A 131 -9.13 1.91 31.95
N GLY A 132 -9.82 0.82 31.64
CA GLY A 132 -11.16 0.49 32.13
C GLY A 132 -11.23 -0.85 32.84
N ASN A 133 -11.44 -0.77 34.15
CA ASN A 133 -11.91 -1.79 35.08
C ASN A 133 -13.01 -2.74 34.53
N LEU A 134 -12.65 -3.77 33.76
CA LEU A 134 -13.53 -4.89 33.40
C LEU A 134 -12.93 -6.22 33.85
N ALA A 135 -12.31 -6.21 35.03
CA ALA A 135 -11.92 -7.38 35.79
C ALA A 135 -12.29 -7.15 37.26
N ASP A 136 -13.57 -6.86 37.51
CA ASP A 136 -14.27 -7.30 38.71
C ASP A 136 -15.17 -8.47 38.32
#